data_AF-A0A963G988-F1
#
_entry.id   AF-A0A963G988-F1
#
_cell.length_a   1.000
_cell.length_b   1.000
_cell.length_c   1.000
_cell.angle_alpha   90.00
_cell.angle_beta   90.00
_cell.angle_gamma   90.00
#
_symmetry.space_group_name_H-M   'P 1'
#
loop_
_entity.id
_entity.type
_entity.pdbx_description
1 polymer ?
#
loop_
_entity_poly.entity_id
_entity_poly.type
_entity_poly.pdbx_seq_one_letter_code
_entity_poly.pdbx_strand_id
1 'polypeptide(L)'
;MKEETVIVWFRRDLRLADNPALAAALDGPGRVLPVYIHAPEEETPWQPGSASNWWLHQSLQSLDAGLRRLGARLNVYQGASEAILVRLIGEQQATQVFWNRLYDPATVSRDTGLKRRLEERGVECRSFNAMLLNEPWRVLNGQQRPYRVFGAYWRACAVELHQAEPPLPPPKRTVDPVTDTNARSPAELKLLPRIRWYRSFEPVWTPGEAGARARLVQALETAVPGYGARRDIPAIEGTSRLSPHLHFGEISVRQILWALLNRFGQSAAMEGDLRRYVTELGWREFAHYLLYHFPATASRSLDSRFEHAGWLEGDAAQALL
;
A
#
# COMPACT_ATOMS: atom_id res chain seq x y z
N MET A 1 -4.38 18.87 31.37
CA MET A 1 -4.89 17.62 30.79
C MET A 1 -3.67 16.91 30.21
N LYS A 2 -3.46 15.61 30.50
CA LYS A 2 -2.34 14.88 29.89
C LYS A 2 -2.58 14.78 28.38
N GLU A 3 -1.61 15.19 27.57
CA GLU A 3 -1.69 15.06 26.11
C GLU A 3 -1.71 13.57 25.75
N GLU A 4 -2.82 13.12 25.16
CA GLU A 4 -2.98 11.75 24.68
C GLU A 4 -2.07 11.52 23.45
N THR A 5 -1.46 10.34 23.37
CA THR A 5 -0.62 9.97 22.22
C THR A 5 -1.37 9.00 21.31
N VAL A 6 -1.37 9.27 20.01
CA VAL A 6 -1.91 8.41 18.95
C VAL A 6 -0.75 7.80 18.17
N ILE A 7 -0.67 6.48 18.14
CA ILE A 7 0.31 5.78 17.29
C ILE A 7 -0.26 5.69 15.87
N VAL A 8 0.48 6.18 14.88
CA VAL A 8 0.18 5.93 13.47
C VAL A 8 1.17 4.91 12.94
N TRP A 9 0.70 3.68 12.72
CA TRP A 9 1.53 2.57 12.26
C TRP A 9 1.51 2.47 10.74
N PHE A 10 2.59 2.93 10.12
CA PHE A 10 2.84 2.82 8.68
C PHE A 10 3.34 1.43 8.31
N ARG A 11 2.87 0.90 7.18
CA ARG A 11 3.31 -0.33 6.53
C ARG A 11 3.53 -0.11 5.02
N ARG A 12 2.53 -0.42 4.17
CA ARG A 12 2.57 -0.25 2.70
C ARG A 12 1.72 0.95 2.27
N ASP A 13 1.92 2.06 2.98
CA ASP A 13 1.22 3.32 2.87
C ASP A 13 2.19 4.48 3.15
N LEU A 14 3.39 4.38 2.57
CA LEU A 14 4.56 5.23 2.85
C LEU A 14 4.45 6.63 2.22
N ARG A 15 3.38 7.35 2.57
CA ARG A 15 3.07 8.70 2.10
C ARG A 15 2.38 9.53 3.18
N LEU A 16 2.44 10.85 3.02
CA LEU A 16 1.76 11.80 3.88
C LEU A 16 0.43 12.28 3.29
N ALA A 17 0.37 12.51 1.98
CA ALA A 17 -0.85 12.92 1.31
C ALA A 17 -1.84 11.75 1.16
N ASP A 18 -3.13 12.05 1.21
CA ASP A 18 -4.20 11.06 1.11
C ASP A 18 -3.98 9.83 2.00
N ASN A 19 -3.55 10.05 3.25
CA ASN A 19 -3.33 9.00 4.25
C ASN A 19 -4.38 9.14 5.37
N PRO A 20 -5.47 8.35 5.34
CA PRO A 20 -6.58 8.48 6.29
C PRO A 20 -6.19 8.19 7.74
N ALA A 21 -5.31 7.21 8.00
CA ALA A 21 -4.83 6.95 9.36
C ALA A 21 -4.07 8.16 9.95
N LEU A 22 -3.18 8.75 9.14
CA LEU A 22 -2.46 9.96 9.55
C LEU A 22 -3.40 11.15 9.70
N ALA A 23 -4.32 11.38 8.75
CA ALA A 23 -5.28 12.47 8.81
C ALA A 23 -6.17 12.37 10.06
N ALA A 24 -6.72 11.19 10.35
CA ALA A 24 -7.54 10.96 11.53
C ALA A 24 -6.78 11.20 12.84
N ALA A 25 -5.48 10.85 12.89
CA ALA A 25 -4.64 11.12 14.05
C ALA A 25 -4.38 12.63 14.24
N LEU A 26 -4.20 13.38 13.16
CA LEU A 26 -3.91 14.81 13.18
C LEU A 26 -5.14 15.69 13.42
N ASP A 27 -6.34 15.22 13.07
CA ASP A 27 -7.60 15.88 13.39
C ASP A 27 -7.93 15.81 14.89
N GLY A 28 -7.28 14.90 15.63
CA GLY A 28 -7.43 14.76 17.07
C GLY A 28 -6.63 15.79 17.90
N PRO A 29 -6.94 15.91 19.21
CA PRO A 29 -6.23 16.79 20.14
C PRO A 29 -4.89 16.21 20.62
N GLY A 30 -4.58 14.96 20.27
CA GLY A 30 -3.41 14.23 20.75
C GLY A 30 -2.12 14.51 19.97
N ARG A 31 -1.00 14.07 20.55
CA ARG A 31 0.30 13.98 19.87
C ARG A 31 0.32 12.76 18.97
N VAL A 32 0.99 12.86 17.82
CA VAL A 32 1.09 11.73 16.88
C VAL A 32 2.47 11.13 16.98
N LEU A 33 2.53 9.80 17.13
CA LEU A 33 3.75 9.00 17.08
C LEU A 33 3.76 8.18 15.78
N PRO A 34 4.46 8.65 14.72
CA PRO A 34 4.65 7.89 13.49
C PRO A 34 5.58 6.70 13.74
N VAL A 35 5.09 5.50 13.45
CA VAL A 35 5.80 4.24 13.70
C VAL A 35 5.88 3.41 12.42
N TYR A 36 7.06 2.86 12.15
CA TYR A 36 7.23 1.76 11.20
C TYR A 36 7.88 0.58 11.92
N ILE A 37 7.33 -0.62 11.72
CA ILE A 37 7.85 -1.86 12.31
C ILE A 37 8.26 -2.79 11.18
N HIS A 38 9.54 -3.14 11.13
CA HIS A 38 10.08 -4.12 10.21
C HIS A 38 9.95 -5.53 10.82
N ALA A 39 9.00 -6.31 10.32
CA ALA A 39 8.71 -7.66 10.79
C ALA A 39 8.50 -8.63 9.60
N PRO A 40 9.51 -8.84 8.73
CA PRO A 40 9.35 -9.67 7.54
C PRO A 40 8.92 -11.11 7.87
N GLU A 41 9.23 -11.61 9.05
CA GLU A 41 8.82 -12.93 9.52
C GLU A 41 7.30 -13.09 9.62
N GLU A 42 6.57 -11.99 9.85
CA GLU A 42 5.09 -11.97 9.89
C GLU A 42 4.45 -12.14 8.49
N GLU A 43 5.24 -12.04 7.43
CA GLU A 43 4.80 -12.20 6.03
C GLU A 43 5.22 -13.56 5.44
N THR A 44 5.78 -14.46 6.24
CA THR A 44 6.22 -15.81 5.79
C THR A 44 5.08 -16.58 5.09
N PRO A 45 5.34 -17.24 3.94
CA PRO A 45 6.62 -17.39 3.21
C PRO A 45 6.89 -16.30 2.15
N TRP A 46 6.15 -15.21 2.16
CA TRP A 46 6.16 -14.16 1.14
C TRP A 46 6.98 -12.93 1.55
N GLN A 47 8.10 -13.15 2.25
CA GLN A 47 8.93 -12.03 2.71
C GLN A 47 9.47 -11.22 1.52
N PRO A 48 9.65 -9.89 1.68
CA PRO A 48 10.12 -9.05 0.59
C PRO A 48 11.53 -9.44 0.13
N GLY A 49 11.69 -9.57 -1.19
CA GLY A 49 12.98 -9.85 -1.83
C GLY A 49 13.94 -8.64 -1.81
N SER A 50 15.18 -8.84 -2.27
CA SER A 50 16.24 -7.83 -2.21
C SER A 50 15.92 -6.52 -2.95
N ALA A 51 15.21 -6.58 -4.07
CA ALA A 51 14.76 -5.39 -4.79
C ALA A 51 13.70 -4.59 -4.04
N SER A 52 12.73 -5.30 -3.45
CA SER A 52 11.71 -4.70 -2.58
C SER A 52 12.34 -4.07 -1.33
N ASN A 53 13.36 -4.71 -0.75
CA ASN A 53 14.08 -4.15 0.40
C ASN A 53 14.91 -2.91 0.05
N TRP A 54 15.52 -2.86 -1.14
CA TRP A 54 16.15 -1.63 -1.63
C TRP A 54 15.12 -0.51 -1.79
N TRP A 55 13.97 -0.80 -2.42
CA TRP A 55 12.92 0.18 -2.60
C TRP A 55 12.42 0.70 -1.25
N LEU A 56 12.04 -0.21 -0.35
CA LEU A 56 11.58 0.07 1.00
C LEU A 56 12.57 0.96 1.78
N HIS A 57 13.88 0.68 1.69
CA HIS A 57 14.90 1.52 2.32
C HIS A 57 14.79 2.99 1.89
N GLN A 58 14.71 3.22 0.58
CA GLN A 58 14.60 4.56 0.00
C GLN A 58 13.27 5.22 0.37
N SER A 59 12.17 4.47 0.34
CA SER A 59 10.82 4.95 0.70
C SER A 59 10.74 5.39 2.16
N LEU A 60 11.31 4.61 3.09
CA LEU A 60 11.33 4.95 4.52
C LEU A 60 12.17 6.19 4.79
N GLN A 61 13.29 6.37 4.07
CA GLN A 61 14.08 7.61 4.12
C GLN A 61 13.27 8.80 3.61
N SER A 62 12.57 8.65 2.49
CA SER A 62 11.69 9.69 1.94
C SER A 62 10.56 10.05 2.91
N LEU A 63 9.93 9.05 3.54
CA LEU A 63 8.86 9.25 4.52
C LEU A 63 9.37 9.97 5.77
N ASP A 64 10.51 9.56 6.33
CA ASP A 64 11.14 10.24 7.48
C ASP A 64 11.45 11.70 7.14
N ALA A 65 12.02 11.97 5.96
CA ALA A 65 12.28 13.34 5.51
C ALA A 65 11.00 14.17 5.31
N GLY A 66 9.88 13.54 4.95
CA GLY A 66 8.57 14.16 4.92
C GLY A 66 8.05 14.50 6.31
N LEU A 67 8.10 13.54 7.24
CA LEU A 67 7.67 13.72 8.63
C LEU A 67 8.49 14.81 9.35
N ARG A 68 9.80 14.91 9.07
CA ARG A 68 10.67 15.96 9.61
C ARG A 68 10.25 17.36 9.20
N ARG A 69 9.74 17.53 7.98
CA ARG A 69 9.18 18.82 7.52
C ARG A 69 7.89 19.19 8.27
N LEU A 70 7.21 18.21 8.87
CA LEU A 70 6.06 18.43 9.75
C LEU A 70 6.46 18.52 11.24
N GLY A 71 7.75 18.49 11.58
CA GLY A 71 8.21 18.54 12.98
C GLY A 71 8.28 17.19 13.69
N ALA A 72 7.95 16.07 13.01
CA ALA A 72 8.06 14.71 13.55
C ALA A 72 9.23 13.92 12.94
N ARG A 73 9.41 12.67 13.35
CA ARG A 73 10.29 11.70 12.68
C ARG A 73 9.58 10.36 12.57
N LEU A 74 10.07 9.52 11.68
CA LEU A 74 9.66 8.12 11.65
C LEU A 74 10.38 7.37 12.77
N ASN A 75 9.62 6.75 13.67
CA ASN A 75 10.16 5.87 14.71
C ASN A 75 10.21 4.44 14.17
N VAL A 76 11.42 3.93 13.94
CA VAL A 76 11.63 2.63 13.29
C VAL A 76 11.99 1.57 14.34
N TYR A 77 11.33 0.41 14.24
CA TYR A 77 11.58 -0.76 15.07
C TYR A 77 11.71 -2.01 14.21
N GLN A 78 12.24 -3.08 14.81
CA GLN A 78 12.37 -4.39 14.17
C GLN A 78 11.99 -5.49 15.16
N GLY A 79 11.18 -6.46 14.72
CA GLY A 79 10.68 -7.57 15.53
C GLY A 79 9.15 -7.66 15.53
N ALA A 80 8.59 -8.45 16.44
CA ALA A 80 7.15 -8.71 16.48
C ALA A 80 6.32 -7.43 16.70
N SER A 81 5.41 -7.15 15.76
CA SER A 81 4.60 -5.93 15.70
C SER A 81 3.79 -5.71 16.97
N GLU A 82 3.13 -6.76 17.48
CA GLU A 82 2.33 -6.65 18.70
C GLU A 82 3.18 -6.31 19.93
N ALA A 83 4.30 -6.99 20.13
CA ALA A 83 5.14 -6.75 21.29
C ALA A 83 5.67 -5.31 21.31
N ILE A 84 6.07 -4.80 20.14
CA ILE A 84 6.52 -3.41 19.98
C ILE A 84 5.38 -2.43 20.25
N LEU A 85 4.19 -2.64 19.66
CA LEU A 85 3.05 -1.75 19.88
C LEU A 85 2.60 -1.72 21.34
N VAL A 86 2.51 -2.88 22.01
CA VAL A 86 2.18 -2.97 23.44
C VAL A 86 3.20 -2.22 24.30
N ARG A 87 4.50 -2.35 24.00
CA ARG A 87 5.56 -1.59 24.67
C ARG A 87 5.35 -0.08 24.49
N LEU A 88 5.15 0.37 23.25
CA LEU A 88 4.97 1.80 22.94
C LEU A 88 3.72 2.39 23.57
N ILE A 89 2.62 1.64 23.63
CA ILE A 89 1.38 2.03 24.32
C ILE A 89 1.68 2.34 25.79
N GLY A 90 2.42 1.46 26.48
CA GLY A 90 2.79 1.66 27.88
C GLY A 90 3.75 2.83 28.10
N GLU A 91 4.84 2.88 27.33
CA GLU A 91 5.91 3.87 27.49
C GLU A 91 5.45 5.30 27.09
N GLN A 92 4.67 5.42 26.02
CA GLN A 92 4.25 6.70 25.47
C GLN A 92 2.84 7.13 25.93
N GLN A 93 2.23 6.33 26.82
CA GLN A 93 0.86 6.50 27.30
C GLN A 93 -0.12 6.66 26.14
N ALA A 94 0.07 5.84 25.10
CA ALA A 94 -0.72 5.92 23.88
C ALA A 94 -2.11 5.31 24.12
N THR A 95 -3.17 6.07 23.86
CA THR A 95 -4.55 5.63 24.05
C THR A 95 -5.18 5.12 22.76
N GLN A 96 -4.52 5.38 21.62
CA GLN A 96 -5.07 5.08 20.30
C GLN A 96 -3.98 4.55 19.35
N VAL A 97 -4.33 3.59 18.49
CA VAL A 97 -3.47 3.05 17.44
C VAL A 97 -4.22 3.04 16.12
N PHE A 98 -3.73 3.81 15.14
CA PHE A 98 -4.32 3.98 13.82
C PHE A 98 -3.42 3.39 12.73
N TRP A 99 -4.02 2.73 11.75
CA TRP A 99 -3.31 2.18 10.60
C TRP A 99 -4.19 2.10 9.35
N ASN A 100 -3.57 1.98 8.18
CA ASN A 100 -4.29 1.73 6.94
C ASN A 100 -4.32 0.24 6.62
N ARG A 101 -5.47 -0.29 6.22
CA ARG A 101 -5.72 -1.72 6.00
C ARG A 101 -4.81 -2.31 4.90
N LEU A 102 -4.38 -3.54 5.14
CA LEU A 102 -3.80 -4.43 4.13
C LEU A 102 -4.78 -5.60 3.93
N TYR A 103 -4.69 -6.25 2.77
CA TYR A 103 -5.69 -7.24 2.34
C TYR A 103 -5.09 -8.65 2.15
N ASP A 104 -3.80 -8.82 2.43
CA ASP A 104 -3.15 -10.13 2.39
C ASP A 104 -3.62 -10.98 3.59
N PRO A 105 -3.86 -12.29 3.42
CA PRO A 105 -4.50 -13.11 4.45
C PRO A 105 -3.75 -13.12 5.79
N ALA A 106 -2.42 -13.19 5.76
CA ALA A 106 -1.58 -13.15 6.95
C ALA A 106 -1.74 -11.81 7.70
N THR A 107 -1.73 -10.69 6.97
CA THR A 107 -1.87 -9.36 7.55
C THR A 107 -3.27 -9.10 8.08
N VAL A 108 -4.32 -9.59 7.41
CA VAL A 108 -5.70 -9.49 7.88
C VAL A 108 -5.85 -10.26 9.19
N SER A 109 -5.37 -11.51 9.25
CA SER A 109 -5.42 -12.33 10.47
C SER A 109 -4.68 -11.67 11.64
N ARG A 110 -3.46 -11.17 11.39
CA ARG A 110 -2.67 -10.44 12.39
C ARG A 110 -3.40 -9.19 12.88
N ASP A 111 -3.83 -8.32 11.98
CA ASP A 111 -4.45 -7.03 12.31
C ASP A 111 -5.78 -7.23 13.06
N THR A 112 -6.59 -8.23 12.69
CA THR A 112 -7.82 -8.59 13.42
C THR A 112 -7.51 -9.06 14.85
N GLY A 113 -6.53 -9.96 15.00
CA GLY A 113 -6.12 -10.45 16.32
C GLY A 113 -5.53 -9.35 17.21
N LEU A 114 -4.64 -8.53 16.64
CA LEU A 114 -4.01 -7.41 17.31
C LEU A 114 -5.05 -6.40 17.78
N LYS A 115 -5.96 -5.97 16.88
CA LYS A 115 -7.03 -5.02 17.21
C LYS A 115 -7.83 -5.48 18.43
N ARG A 116 -8.31 -6.73 18.42
CA ARG A 116 -9.06 -7.31 19.55
C ARG A 116 -8.27 -7.23 20.86
N ARG A 117 -7.01 -7.67 20.85
CA ARG A 117 -6.15 -7.69 22.06
C ARG A 117 -5.74 -6.30 22.56
N LEU A 118 -5.74 -5.29 21.70
CA LEU A 118 -5.50 -3.90 22.10
C LEU A 118 -6.77 -3.25 22.67
N GLU A 119 -7.93 -3.51 22.06
CA GLU A 119 -9.23 -3.04 22.57
C GLU A 119 -9.57 -3.64 23.93
N GLU A 120 -9.25 -4.92 24.16
CA GLU A 120 -9.34 -5.58 25.49
C GLU A 120 -8.49 -4.88 26.56
N ARG A 121 -7.46 -4.13 26.17
CA ARG A 121 -6.59 -3.32 27.05
C ARG A 121 -7.02 -1.85 27.14
N GLY A 122 -8.18 -1.50 26.59
CA GLY A 122 -8.71 -0.13 26.60
C GLY A 122 -8.07 0.81 25.59
N VAL A 123 -7.38 0.29 24.57
CA VAL A 123 -6.74 1.08 23.51
C VAL A 123 -7.66 1.18 22.30
N GLU A 124 -8.01 2.39 21.88
CA GLU A 124 -8.84 2.59 20.69
C GLU A 124 -8.07 2.24 19.42
N CYS A 125 -8.63 1.33 18.61
CA CYS A 125 -7.99 0.88 17.38
C CYS A 125 -8.84 1.20 16.15
N ARG A 126 -8.33 2.07 15.27
CA ARG A 126 -9.02 2.44 14.02
C ARG A 126 -8.17 2.06 12.81
N SER A 127 -8.80 1.37 11.86
CA SER A 127 -8.19 1.04 10.58
C SER A 127 -8.98 1.66 9.44
N PHE A 128 -8.30 2.10 8.38
CA PHE A 128 -8.88 2.86 7.29
C PHE A 128 -8.54 2.27 5.91
N ASN A 129 -9.38 2.52 4.90
CA ASN A 129 -9.04 2.19 3.52
C ASN A 129 -8.16 3.30 2.92
N ALA A 130 -6.92 2.95 2.56
CA ALA A 130 -6.01 3.88 1.89
C ALA A 130 -5.39 3.32 0.61
N MET A 131 -5.67 2.04 0.29
CA MET A 131 -4.98 1.31 -0.77
C MET A 131 -5.89 0.95 -1.93
N LEU A 132 -7.20 0.82 -1.69
CA LEU A 132 -8.19 0.41 -2.67
C LEU A 132 -9.22 1.51 -2.92
N LEU A 133 -9.81 1.51 -4.11
CA LEU A 133 -10.96 2.35 -4.43
C LEU A 133 -12.18 1.85 -3.66
N ASN A 134 -12.42 0.54 -3.71
CA ASN A 134 -13.57 -0.10 -3.07
C ASN A 134 -13.12 -1.18 -2.09
N GLU A 135 -13.80 -1.26 -0.95
CA GLU A 135 -13.54 -2.33 0.01
C GLU A 135 -14.00 -3.68 -0.55
N PRO A 136 -13.18 -4.76 -0.49
CA PRO A 136 -13.51 -6.03 -1.15
C PRO A 136 -14.86 -6.62 -0.75
N TRP A 137 -15.28 -6.44 0.51
CA TRP A 137 -16.56 -6.95 1.01
C TRP A 137 -17.79 -6.12 0.58
N ARG A 138 -17.61 -4.93 -0.01
CA ARG A 138 -18.73 -4.10 -0.50
C ARG A 138 -19.18 -4.49 -1.90
N VAL A 139 -18.29 -5.06 -2.71
CA VAL A 139 -18.57 -5.40 -4.11
C VAL A 139 -18.95 -6.88 -4.24
N LEU A 140 -20.22 -7.20 -4.12
CA LEU A 140 -20.75 -8.57 -4.28
C LEU A 140 -21.71 -8.66 -5.47
N ASN A 141 -21.96 -9.88 -5.95
CA ASN A 141 -22.98 -10.10 -6.98
C ASN A 141 -24.40 -10.08 -6.38
N GLY A 142 -25.43 -10.14 -7.24
CA GLY A 142 -26.84 -10.13 -6.79
C GLY A 142 -27.23 -11.29 -5.87
N GLN A 143 -26.40 -12.34 -5.76
CA GLN A 143 -26.57 -13.46 -4.83
C GLN A 143 -25.70 -13.32 -3.56
N GLN A 144 -25.15 -12.13 -3.29
CA GLN A 144 -24.25 -11.86 -2.17
C GLN A 144 -22.99 -12.74 -2.18
N ARG A 145 -22.52 -13.13 -3.37
CA ARG A 145 -21.29 -13.94 -3.56
C ARG A 145 -20.18 -13.13 -4.23
N PRO A 146 -18.91 -13.45 -3.95
CA PRO A 146 -17.79 -12.79 -4.60
C PRO A 146 -17.72 -13.07 -6.11
N TYR A 147 -17.22 -12.10 -6.87
CA TYR A 147 -16.94 -12.26 -8.30
C TYR A 147 -15.66 -13.06 -8.54
N ARG A 148 -15.66 -13.90 -9.59
CA ARG A 148 -14.46 -14.60 -10.09
C ARG A 148 -14.03 -14.16 -11.49
N VAL A 149 -14.83 -13.31 -12.14
CA VAL A 149 -14.60 -12.83 -13.50
C VAL A 149 -14.43 -11.32 -13.48
N PHE A 150 -13.29 -10.85 -13.96
CA PHE A 150 -12.90 -9.43 -13.96
C PHE A 150 -13.97 -8.51 -14.56
N GLY A 151 -14.47 -8.84 -15.75
CA GLY A 151 -15.43 -7.96 -16.44
C GLY A 151 -16.74 -7.74 -15.66
N ALA A 152 -17.22 -8.76 -14.93
CA ALA A 152 -18.41 -8.63 -14.08
C ALA A 152 -18.12 -7.81 -12.81
N TYR A 153 -16.98 -8.09 -12.17
CA TYR A 153 -16.48 -7.32 -11.03
C TYR A 153 -16.32 -5.84 -11.37
N TRP A 154 -15.63 -5.53 -12.47
CA TRP A 154 -15.29 -4.16 -12.83
C TRP A 154 -16.52 -3.33 -13.22
N ARG A 155 -17.52 -3.94 -13.85
CA ARG A 155 -18.82 -3.29 -14.07
C ARG A 155 -19.52 -2.92 -12.76
N ALA A 156 -19.43 -3.77 -11.73
CA ALA A 156 -20.00 -3.46 -10.42
C ALA A 156 -19.22 -2.32 -9.73
N CYS A 157 -17.89 -2.32 -9.82
CA CYS A 157 -17.06 -1.24 -9.28
C CYS A 157 -17.27 0.11 -9.97
N ALA A 158 -17.53 0.13 -11.28
CA ALA A 158 -17.66 1.35 -12.06
C ALA A 158 -18.77 2.29 -11.52
N VAL A 159 -19.82 1.73 -10.92
CA VAL A 159 -20.87 2.51 -10.25
C VAL A 159 -20.31 3.31 -9.07
N GLU A 160 -19.40 2.73 -8.30
CA GLU A 160 -18.78 3.38 -7.13
C GLU A 160 -17.66 4.35 -7.52
N LEU A 161 -17.04 4.21 -8.70
CA LEU A 161 -15.99 5.12 -9.18
C LEU A 161 -16.49 6.57 -9.34
N HIS A 162 -17.76 6.75 -9.76
CA HIS A 162 -18.37 8.07 -9.86
C HIS A 162 -18.62 8.73 -8.50
N GLN A 163 -18.61 7.95 -7.43
CA GLN A 163 -18.83 8.40 -6.06
C GLN A 163 -17.51 8.48 -5.27
N ALA A 164 -16.36 8.26 -5.92
CA ALA A 164 -15.07 8.28 -5.24
C ALA A 164 -14.80 9.68 -4.68
N GLU A 165 -14.77 9.80 -3.35
CA GLU A 165 -14.40 11.03 -2.66
C GLU A 165 -13.03 11.55 -3.11
N PRO A 166 -12.82 12.88 -3.11
CA PRO A 166 -11.52 13.48 -3.42
C PRO A 166 -10.43 12.98 -2.46
N PRO A 167 -9.16 12.91 -2.90
CA PRO A 167 -8.06 12.56 -2.02
C PRO A 167 -7.95 13.55 -0.87
N LEU A 168 -7.61 13.07 0.33
CA LEU A 168 -7.42 13.94 1.48
C LEU A 168 -6.23 14.89 1.21
N PRO A 169 -6.33 16.16 1.61
CA PRO A 169 -5.23 17.10 1.48
C PRO A 169 -4.02 16.63 2.33
N PRO A 170 -2.79 17.01 1.95
CA PRO A 170 -1.64 16.77 2.80
C PRO A 170 -1.81 17.48 4.15
N PRO A 171 -1.28 16.90 5.24
CA PRO A 171 -1.39 17.47 6.57
C PRO A 171 -0.75 18.86 6.65
N LYS A 172 -1.45 19.79 7.33
CA LYS A 172 -1.06 21.21 7.45
C LYS A 172 -0.54 21.61 8.83
N ARG A 173 -0.73 20.76 9.86
CA ARG A 173 -0.29 21.04 11.23
C ARG A 173 1.06 20.41 11.48
N THR A 174 1.89 21.12 12.24
CA THR A 174 3.07 20.53 12.85
C THR A 174 2.65 19.44 13.83
N VAL A 175 3.43 18.36 13.87
CA VAL A 175 3.25 17.25 14.80
C VAL A 175 4.16 17.51 15.97
N ASP A 176 3.61 17.52 17.19
CA ASP A 176 4.43 17.54 18.39
C ASP A 176 5.24 16.24 18.46
N PRO A 177 6.58 16.32 18.41
CA PRO A 177 7.40 15.14 18.27
C PRO A 177 7.34 14.30 19.53
N VAL A 178 6.76 13.11 19.43
CA VAL A 178 7.04 12.03 20.38
C VAL A 178 8.20 11.22 19.80
N THR A 179 9.31 11.17 20.53
CA THR A 179 10.48 10.37 20.15
C THR A 179 10.75 9.37 21.26
N ASP A 180 10.69 8.08 20.92
CA ASP A 180 11.23 7.02 21.79
C ASP A 180 12.76 7.02 21.61
N THR A 181 13.51 7.00 22.71
CA THR A 181 14.98 6.91 22.68
C THR A 181 15.47 5.59 22.10
N ASN A 182 14.63 4.55 22.11
CA ASN A 182 14.90 3.26 21.47
C ASN A 182 14.54 3.22 19.98
N ALA A 183 13.95 4.29 19.43
CA ALA A 183 13.58 4.35 18.02
C ALA A 183 14.80 4.53 17.12
N ARG A 184 14.93 3.62 16.16
CA ARG A 184 15.97 3.67 15.13
C ARG A 184 15.61 4.66 14.02
N SER A 185 16.59 4.98 13.20
CA SER A 185 16.41 5.57 11.87
C SER A 185 16.18 4.49 10.81
N PRO A 186 15.58 4.83 9.66
CA PRO A 186 15.43 3.89 8.54
C PRO A 186 16.74 3.23 8.09
N ALA A 187 17.87 3.94 8.18
CA ALA A 187 19.17 3.45 7.75
C ALA A 187 19.68 2.26 8.59
N GLU A 188 19.28 2.18 9.85
CA GLU A 188 19.73 1.15 10.79
C GLU A 188 19.07 -0.22 10.56
N LEU A 189 18.04 -0.31 9.71
CA LEU A 189 17.44 -1.59 9.31
C LEU A 189 18.36 -2.43 8.41
N LYS A 190 19.41 -1.84 7.82
CA LYS A 190 20.38 -2.53 6.95
C LYS A 190 19.73 -3.34 5.81
N LEU A 191 18.65 -2.81 5.23
CA LEU A 191 17.87 -3.45 4.15
C LEU A 191 18.63 -3.57 2.82
N LEU A 192 19.69 -2.78 2.62
CA LEU A 192 20.45 -2.77 1.39
C LEU A 192 21.29 -4.05 1.24
N PRO A 193 21.31 -4.71 0.07
CA PRO A 193 22.11 -5.91 -0.14
C PRO A 193 23.60 -5.57 -0.12
N ARG A 194 24.41 -6.54 0.34
CA ARG A 194 25.88 -6.41 0.39
C ARG A 194 26.48 -6.13 -0.98
N ILE A 195 26.03 -6.85 -2.01
CA ILE A 195 26.39 -6.59 -3.41
C ILE A 195 25.49 -5.46 -3.90
N ARG A 196 26.08 -4.33 -4.27
CA ARG A 196 25.37 -3.10 -4.66
C ARG A 196 24.83 -3.14 -6.09
N TRP A 197 24.21 -4.24 -6.49
CA TRP A 197 23.59 -4.40 -7.82
C TRP A 197 22.47 -3.37 -8.05
N TYR A 198 21.84 -2.88 -6.97
CA TYR A 198 20.79 -1.87 -7.03
C TYR A 198 21.24 -0.52 -7.59
N ARG A 199 22.56 -0.28 -7.74
CA ARG A 199 23.07 0.96 -8.36
C ARG A 199 22.58 1.16 -9.79
N SER A 200 22.23 0.09 -10.50
CA SER A 200 21.61 0.18 -11.82
C SER A 200 20.16 0.68 -11.77
N PHE A 201 19.50 0.64 -10.61
CA PHE A 201 18.13 1.12 -10.44
C PHE A 201 18.08 2.62 -10.16
N GLU A 202 19.10 3.18 -9.50
CA GLU A 202 19.14 4.59 -9.07
C GLU A 202 18.90 5.60 -10.21
N PRO A 203 19.40 5.41 -11.45
CA PRO A 203 19.10 6.32 -12.56
C PRO A 203 17.67 6.19 -13.11
N VAL A 204 17.01 5.05 -12.87
CA VAL A 204 15.71 4.71 -13.46
C VAL A 204 14.57 4.98 -12.47
N TRP A 205 14.82 4.80 -11.18
CA TRP A 205 13.80 4.77 -10.14
C TRP A 205 14.11 5.75 -9.03
N THR A 206 13.07 6.44 -8.57
CA THR A 206 13.14 7.35 -7.43
C THR A 206 12.04 6.95 -6.45
N PRO A 207 12.28 6.01 -5.53
CA PRO A 207 11.29 5.62 -4.54
C PRO A 207 10.85 6.79 -3.65
N GLY A 208 9.64 6.68 -3.09
CA GLY A 208 9.02 7.68 -2.23
C GLY A 208 7.95 8.52 -2.90
N GLU A 209 7.14 9.19 -2.07
CA GLU A 209 5.98 9.98 -2.48
C GLU A 209 6.28 11.04 -3.56
N ALA A 210 7.45 11.69 -3.48
CA ALA A 210 7.87 12.68 -4.47
C ALA A 210 8.11 12.06 -5.86
N GLY A 211 8.75 10.89 -5.91
CA GLY A 211 8.97 10.15 -7.15
C GLY A 211 7.67 9.59 -7.72
N ALA A 212 6.78 9.10 -6.85
CA ALA A 212 5.44 8.65 -7.24
C ALA A 212 4.65 9.78 -7.94
N ARG A 213 4.67 10.99 -7.36
CA ARG A 213 4.04 12.17 -7.94
C ARG A 213 4.67 12.56 -9.28
N ALA A 214 5.99 12.54 -9.39
CA ALA A 214 6.69 12.83 -10.66
C ALA A 214 6.30 11.84 -11.76
N ARG A 215 6.23 10.53 -11.42
CA ARG A 215 5.76 9.49 -12.34
C ARG A 215 4.31 9.66 -12.75
N LEU A 216 3.43 10.07 -11.84
CA LEU A 216 2.04 10.38 -12.19
C LEU A 216 1.96 11.55 -13.16
N VAL A 217 2.65 12.66 -12.91
CA VAL A 217 2.68 13.82 -13.82
C VAL A 217 3.18 13.39 -15.20
N GLN A 218 4.28 12.65 -15.26
CA GLN A 218 4.80 12.12 -16.53
C GLN A 218 3.77 11.21 -17.23
N ALA A 219 3.09 10.33 -16.48
CA ALA A 219 2.11 9.41 -17.03
C ALA A 219 0.91 10.16 -17.65
N LEU A 220 0.43 11.23 -17.01
CA LEU A 220 -0.64 12.07 -17.54
C LEU A 220 -0.27 12.72 -18.88
N GLU A 221 0.97 13.18 -19.03
CA GLU A 221 1.41 13.85 -20.26
C GLU A 221 1.81 12.88 -21.37
N THR A 222 2.33 11.70 -21.02
CA THR A 222 2.98 10.81 -22.00
C THR A 222 2.38 9.41 -22.07
N ALA A 223 2.20 8.73 -20.95
CA ALA A 223 1.80 7.31 -20.95
C ALA A 223 0.32 7.11 -21.26
N VAL A 224 -0.55 7.96 -20.68
CA VAL A 224 -2.01 7.86 -20.81
C VAL A 224 -2.48 8.19 -22.24
N PRO A 225 -2.04 9.29 -22.89
CA PRO A 225 -2.41 9.56 -24.28
C PRO A 225 -1.78 8.54 -25.23
N GLY A 226 -2.57 7.72 -25.93
CA GLY A 226 -2.11 6.62 -26.78
C GLY A 226 -1.77 5.33 -26.02
N TYR A 227 -2.16 5.21 -24.75
CA TYR A 227 -1.92 4.04 -23.92
C TYR A 227 -2.34 2.73 -24.61
N GLY A 228 -3.54 2.70 -25.21
CA GLY A 228 -4.12 1.52 -25.82
C GLY A 228 -3.32 0.96 -26.99
N ALA A 229 -2.57 1.79 -27.72
CA ALA A 229 -1.75 1.36 -28.85
C ALA A 229 -0.32 0.99 -28.44
N ARG A 230 0.20 1.52 -27.33
CA ARG A 230 1.61 1.38 -26.93
C ARG A 230 1.85 0.44 -25.77
N ARG A 231 0.84 0.15 -24.93
CA ARG A 231 0.96 -0.70 -23.73
C ARG A 231 1.49 -2.11 -24.00
N ASP A 232 1.21 -2.64 -25.20
CA ASP A 232 1.55 -4.01 -25.57
C ASP A 232 2.93 -4.11 -26.27
N ILE A 233 3.62 -2.98 -26.44
CA ILE A 233 4.92 -2.91 -27.14
C ILE A 233 6.04 -2.66 -26.11
N PRO A 234 6.81 -3.69 -25.69
CA PRO A 234 7.77 -3.58 -24.59
C PRO A 234 8.96 -2.66 -24.90
N ALA A 235 9.30 -2.46 -26.17
CA ALA A 235 10.38 -1.56 -26.59
C ALA A 235 10.00 -0.07 -26.47
N ILE A 236 8.72 0.24 -26.23
CA ILE A 236 8.21 1.60 -26.09
C ILE A 236 7.92 1.87 -24.62
N GLU A 237 8.30 3.05 -24.13
CA GLU A 237 7.86 3.54 -22.81
C GLU A 237 6.38 3.96 -22.84
N GLY A 238 5.49 2.96 -23.00
CA GLY A 238 4.05 3.15 -23.18
C GLY A 238 3.23 3.06 -21.89
N THR A 239 3.86 2.86 -20.73
CA THR A 239 3.16 2.64 -19.44
C THR A 239 3.62 3.63 -18.37
N SER A 240 2.86 3.74 -17.27
CA SER A 240 3.10 4.77 -16.24
C SER A 240 4.27 4.49 -15.30
N ARG A 241 4.75 3.25 -15.23
CA ARG A 241 5.76 2.82 -14.24
C ARG A 241 5.38 3.14 -12.78
N LEU A 242 4.09 3.21 -12.47
CA LEU A 242 3.58 3.51 -11.12
C LEU A 242 3.41 2.29 -10.22
N SER A 243 3.59 1.07 -10.73
CA SER A 243 3.34 -0.17 -9.98
C SER A 243 4.10 -0.29 -8.64
N PRO A 244 5.42 -0.02 -8.54
CA PRO A 244 6.11 -0.10 -7.24
C PRO A 244 5.64 1.00 -6.27
N HIS A 245 5.38 2.22 -6.76
CA HIS A 245 4.82 3.31 -5.96
C HIS A 245 3.45 2.95 -5.37
N LEU A 246 2.59 2.30 -6.17
CA LEU A 246 1.28 1.80 -5.73
C LEU A 246 1.40 0.63 -4.74
N HIS A 247 2.41 -0.22 -4.88
CA HIS A 247 2.65 -1.35 -3.97
C HIS A 247 3.09 -0.89 -2.58
N PHE A 248 4.04 0.06 -2.51
CA PHE A 248 4.50 0.64 -1.23
C PHE A 248 3.59 1.75 -0.70
N GLY A 249 2.51 2.07 -1.43
CA GLY A 249 1.51 3.07 -1.05
C GLY A 249 2.07 4.49 -0.95
N GLU A 250 3.07 4.80 -1.78
CA GLU A 250 3.66 6.14 -1.94
C GLU A 250 2.75 7.10 -2.71
N ILE A 251 1.75 6.53 -3.39
CA ILE A 251 0.63 7.21 -4.00
C ILE A 251 -0.60 6.33 -3.86
N SER A 252 -1.75 6.93 -3.57
CA SER A 252 -3.01 6.19 -3.52
C SER A 252 -3.60 6.02 -4.92
N VAL A 253 -4.36 4.94 -5.11
CA VAL A 253 -5.14 4.74 -6.35
C VAL A 253 -6.19 5.86 -6.55
N ARG A 254 -6.70 6.44 -5.45
CA ARG A 254 -7.64 7.57 -5.47
C ARG A 254 -6.96 8.84 -6.02
N GLN A 255 -5.72 9.12 -5.64
CA GLN A 255 -4.94 10.23 -6.18
C GLN A 255 -4.72 10.09 -7.69
N ILE A 256 -4.42 8.87 -8.17
CA ILE A 256 -4.25 8.62 -9.61
C ILE A 256 -5.58 8.84 -10.35
N LEU A 257 -6.67 8.24 -9.87
CA LEU A 257 -7.99 8.36 -10.49
C LEU A 257 -8.41 9.83 -10.58
N TRP A 258 -8.30 10.58 -9.49
CA TRP A 258 -8.66 11.99 -9.47
C TRP A 258 -7.77 12.85 -10.37
N ALA A 259 -6.47 12.59 -10.44
CA ALA A 259 -5.59 13.31 -11.36
C ALA A 259 -5.96 13.08 -12.83
N LEU A 260 -6.36 11.85 -13.17
CA LEU A 260 -6.86 11.52 -14.52
C LEU A 260 -8.17 12.26 -14.83
N LEU A 261 -9.14 12.19 -13.91
CA LEU A 261 -10.45 12.84 -14.08
C LEU A 261 -10.31 14.37 -14.19
N ASN A 262 -9.42 14.97 -13.41
CA ASN A 262 -9.15 16.41 -13.47
C ASN A 262 -8.44 16.82 -14.78
N ARG A 263 -7.54 15.98 -15.31
CA ARG A 263 -6.79 16.29 -16.53
C ARG A 263 -7.61 16.11 -17.80
N PHE A 264 -8.44 15.08 -17.87
CA PHE A 264 -9.11 14.64 -19.10
C PHE A 264 -10.64 14.80 -19.06
N GLY A 265 -11.22 15.10 -17.90
CA GLY A 265 -12.67 15.17 -17.70
C GLY A 265 -13.29 13.81 -17.35
N GLN A 266 -14.47 13.85 -16.72
CA GLN A 266 -15.14 12.64 -16.24
C GLN A 266 -15.70 11.77 -17.38
N SER A 267 -16.22 12.37 -18.45
CA SER A 267 -16.73 11.64 -19.61
C SER A 267 -15.63 10.88 -20.36
N ALA A 268 -14.42 11.44 -20.43
CA ALA A 268 -13.27 10.81 -21.07
C ALA A 268 -12.84 9.51 -20.37
N ALA A 269 -13.15 9.34 -19.07
CA ALA A 269 -12.80 8.12 -18.34
C ALA A 269 -13.52 6.86 -18.85
N MET A 270 -14.58 7.04 -19.63
CA MET A 270 -15.41 5.97 -20.17
C MET A 270 -15.03 5.57 -21.60
N GLU A 271 -14.05 6.24 -22.22
CA GLU A 271 -13.67 6.00 -23.62
C GLU A 271 -12.15 5.97 -23.85
N GLY A 272 -11.76 5.45 -25.02
CA GLY A 272 -10.39 5.53 -25.53
C GLY A 272 -9.31 4.97 -24.61
N ASP A 273 -8.16 5.64 -24.62
CA ASP A 273 -6.97 5.26 -23.86
C ASP A 273 -7.15 5.39 -22.34
N LEU A 274 -7.91 6.40 -21.91
CA LEU A 274 -8.13 6.64 -20.49
C LEU A 274 -8.94 5.51 -19.86
N ARG A 275 -10.01 5.04 -20.52
CA ARG A 275 -10.76 3.87 -20.05
C ARG A 275 -9.86 2.64 -19.93
N ARG A 276 -8.98 2.41 -20.91
CA ARG A 276 -8.03 1.29 -20.87
C ARG A 276 -7.07 1.41 -19.69
N TYR A 277 -6.52 2.61 -19.44
CA TYR A 277 -5.64 2.85 -18.30
C TYR A 277 -6.36 2.66 -16.95
N VAL A 278 -7.56 3.20 -16.80
CA VAL A 278 -8.38 3.05 -15.59
C VAL A 278 -8.80 1.59 -15.37
N THR A 279 -9.03 0.82 -16.45
CA THR A 279 -9.28 -0.63 -16.37
C THR A 279 -8.09 -1.40 -15.77
N GLU A 280 -6.85 -0.96 -16.02
CA GLU A 280 -5.66 -1.56 -15.38
C GLU A 280 -5.54 -1.27 -13.89
N LEU A 281 -6.03 -0.10 -13.43
CA LEU A 281 -6.23 0.12 -11.98
C LEU A 281 -7.27 -0.86 -11.44
N GLY A 282 -8.31 -1.15 -12.21
CA GLY A 282 -9.30 -2.18 -11.89
C GLY A 282 -8.70 -3.58 -11.78
N TRP A 283 -7.74 -3.95 -12.62
CA TRP A 283 -7.04 -5.25 -12.49
C TRP A 283 -6.28 -5.35 -11.17
N ARG A 284 -5.65 -4.26 -10.71
CA ARG A 284 -5.02 -4.20 -9.39
C ARG A 284 -6.06 -4.38 -8.26
N GLU A 285 -7.21 -3.71 -8.35
CA GLU A 285 -8.30 -3.87 -7.37
C GLU A 285 -8.79 -5.32 -7.35
N PHE A 286 -8.97 -5.92 -8.53
CA PHE A 286 -9.45 -7.29 -8.67
C PHE A 286 -8.47 -8.32 -8.11
N ALA A 287 -7.15 -8.09 -8.23
CA ALA A 287 -6.15 -8.95 -7.60
C ALA A 287 -6.27 -8.97 -6.07
N HIS A 288 -6.43 -7.79 -5.43
CA HIS A 288 -6.67 -7.71 -3.99
C HIS A 288 -8.02 -8.32 -3.60
N TYR A 289 -9.06 -8.09 -4.41
CA TYR A 289 -10.39 -8.66 -4.21
C TYR A 289 -10.37 -10.19 -4.22
N LEU A 290 -9.70 -10.79 -5.22
CA LEU A 290 -9.57 -12.24 -5.31
C LEU A 290 -8.81 -12.81 -4.12
N LEU A 291 -7.67 -12.21 -3.76
CA LEU A 291 -6.87 -12.67 -2.63
C LEU A 291 -7.65 -12.57 -1.30
N TYR A 292 -8.43 -11.51 -1.11
CA TYR A 292 -9.26 -11.33 0.08
C TYR A 292 -10.36 -12.41 0.19
N HIS A 293 -11.12 -12.64 -0.89
CA HIS A 293 -12.26 -13.58 -0.89
C HIS A 293 -11.85 -15.05 -1.07
N PHE A 294 -10.70 -15.30 -1.68
CA PHE A 294 -10.17 -16.63 -1.96
C PHE A 294 -8.73 -16.77 -1.42
N PRO A 295 -8.50 -16.64 -0.10
CA PRO A 295 -7.15 -16.53 0.49
C PRO A 295 -6.23 -17.72 0.20
N ALA A 296 -6.80 -18.91 -0.05
CA ALA A 296 -6.04 -20.09 -0.45
C ALA A 296 -5.28 -19.90 -1.78
N THR A 297 -5.68 -18.94 -2.62
CA THR A 297 -4.99 -18.65 -3.91
C THR A 297 -3.55 -18.20 -3.77
N ALA A 298 -3.13 -17.81 -2.57
CA ALA A 298 -1.72 -17.54 -2.32
C ALA A 298 -0.84 -18.80 -2.48
N SER A 299 -1.38 -20.00 -2.20
CA SER A 299 -0.60 -21.25 -2.23
C SER A 299 -1.24 -22.39 -3.01
N ARG A 300 -2.48 -22.22 -3.49
CA ARG A 300 -3.24 -23.22 -4.23
C ARG A 300 -3.86 -22.62 -5.48
N SER A 301 -4.15 -23.47 -6.46
CA SER A 301 -4.86 -23.04 -7.67
C SER A 301 -6.25 -22.50 -7.33
N LEU A 302 -6.63 -21.34 -7.89
CA LEU A 302 -7.99 -20.81 -7.76
C LEU A 302 -9.05 -21.76 -8.33
N ASP A 303 -8.68 -22.48 -9.39
CA ASP A 303 -9.46 -23.55 -9.99
C ASP A 303 -8.84 -24.89 -9.61
N SER A 304 -9.56 -25.65 -8.80
CA SER A 304 -9.08 -26.90 -8.21
C SER A 304 -8.74 -27.97 -9.25
N ARG A 305 -9.25 -27.84 -10.49
CA ARG A 305 -8.91 -28.77 -11.59
C ARG A 305 -7.42 -28.79 -11.92
N PHE A 306 -6.70 -27.71 -11.63
CA PHE A 306 -5.26 -27.61 -11.89
C PHE A 306 -4.38 -28.07 -10.71
N GLU A 307 -4.96 -28.44 -9.56
CA GLU A 307 -4.19 -28.92 -8.40
C GLU A 307 -3.45 -30.24 -8.68
N HIS A 308 -3.91 -31.01 -9.65
CA HIS A 308 -3.32 -32.28 -10.06
C HIS A 308 -2.67 -32.21 -11.46
N ALA A 309 -2.34 -31.01 -11.92
CA ALA A 309 -1.54 -30.88 -13.13
C ALA A 309 -0.14 -31.47 -12.88
N GLY A 310 0.25 -32.46 -13.69
CA GLY A 310 1.54 -33.16 -13.60
C GLY A 310 2.69 -32.31 -14.13
N TRP A 311 3.01 -31.22 -13.42
CA TRP A 311 4.15 -30.37 -13.73
C TRP A 311 5.45 -31.17 -13.63
N LEU A 312 6.39 -30.90 -14.53
CA LEU A 312 7.73 -31.49 -14.45
C LEU A 312 8.47 -30.90 -13.25
N GLU A 313 9.15 -31.75 -12.49
CA GLU A 313 9.93 -31.37 -11.32
C GLU A 313 11.39 -31.85 -11.46
N GLY A 314 12.30 -31.19 -10.74
CA GLY A 314 13.70 -31.59 -10.62
C GLY A 314 14.43 -31.68 -11.97
N ASP A 315 15.22 -32.74 -12.13
CA ASP A 315 16.07 -32.97 -13.30
C ASP A 315 15.26 -33.01 -14.61
N ALA A 316 14.01 -33.48 -14.57
CA ALA A 316 13.13 -33.54 -15.74
C ALA A 316 12.73 -32.16 -16.24
N ALA A 317 12.55 -31.19 -15.33
CA ALA A 317 12.32 -29.79 -15.70
C ALA A 317 13.62 -29.13 -16.19
N GLN A 318 14.74 -29.42 -15.53
CA GLN A 318 16.03 -28.82 -15.84
C GLN A 318 16.60 -29.28 -17.20
N ALA A 319 16.27 -30.49 -17.65
CA ALA A 319 16.64 -31.00 -18.97
C ALA A 319 16.00 -30.24 -20.15
N LEU A 320 15.02 -29.36 -19.90
CA LEU A 320 14.33 -28.56 -20.92
C LEU A 320 14.87 -27.12 -21.06
N LEU A 321 15.79 -26.68 -20.19
CA LEU A 321 16.38 -25.34 -20.17
C LEU A 321 17.76 -25.31 -20.82
#